data_AF-A0A3D5RRQ0-F1
#
_entry.id   AF-A0A3D5RRQ0-F1
#
_cell.length_a   1.000
_cell.length_b   1.000
_cell.length_c   1.000
_cell.angle_alpha   90.00
_cell.angle_beta   90.00
_cell.angle_gamma   90.00
#
_symmetry.space_group_name_H-M   'P 1'
#
loop_
_entity.id
_entity.type
_entity.pdbx_description
1 polymer ?
#
loop_
_entity_poly.entity_id
_entity_poly.type
_entity_poly.pdbx_seq_one_letter_code
_entity_poly.pdbx_strand_id
1 'polypeptide(L)'
;DGVITTTPTNINIATDPFVMPEHNFTDARLRLKIQEDGTLDGKLGGYHKWFPFYWKYGVGTWGVEATNNIDLPGFYYALRKLADAYPDPETGENTSISVAFQIDAVPAFVIREEQSAQNGRVLRSVSGN
;
A
#
# COMPACT_ATOMS: atom_id res chain seq x y z
N ASP A 1 24.04 7.75 2.84
CA ASP A 1 23.04 8.83 3.02
C ASP A 1 21.69 8.35 3.56
N GLY A 2 21.56 7.08 3.96
CA GLY A 2 20.33 6.57 4.60
C GLY A 2 19.14 6.52 3.65
N VAL A 3 19.35 6.49 2.34
CA VAL A 3 18.28 6.39 1.35
C VAL A 3 18.23 4.96 0.82
N ILE A 4 17.05 4.36 0.88
CA ILE A 4 16.74 3.06 0.29
C ILE A 4 15.96 3.32 -0.99
N THR A 5 16.40 2.74 -2.10
CA THR A 5 15.70 2.82 -3.38
C THR A 5 15.55 1.45 -4.00
N THR A 6 14.58 1.33 -4.91
CA THR A 6 14.44 0.17 -5.79
C THR A 6 14.68 0.57 -7.25
N THR A 7 15.18 -0.37 -8.05
CA THR A 7 14.93 -0.35 -9.49
C THR A 7 13.43 -0.58 -9.75
N PRO A 8 12.91 -0.30 -10.96
CA PRO A 8 11.54 -0.69 -11.32
C PRO A 8 11.32 -2.16 -10.96
N THR A 9 10.28 -2.43 -10.17
CA THR A 9 9.94 -3.78 -9.71
C THR A 9 8.46 -3.88 -9.41
N ASN A 10 7.92 -5.09 -9.36
CA ASN A 10 6.53 -5.28 -8.97
C ASN A 10 6.44 -5.39 -7.45
N ILE A 11 5.51 -4.64 -6.86
CA ILE A 11 5.27 -4.65 -5.41
C ILE A 11 3.81 -5.00 -5.19
N ASN A 12 3.59 -6.06 -4.41
CA ASN A 12 2.26 -6.47 -3.98
C ASN A 12 2.16 -6.29 -2.46
N ILE A 13 1.16 -5.56 -2.00
CA ILE A 13 0.92 -5.28 -0.59
C ILE A 13 -0.45 -5.84 -0.23
N ALA A 14 -0.45 -6.82 0.68
CA ALA A 14 -1.69 -7.31 1.28
C ALA A 14 -2.26 -6.25 2.23
N THR A 15 -3.54 -6.00 2.13
CA THR A 15 -4.27 -5.01 2.92
C THR A 15 -5.55 -5.61 3.49
N ASP A 16 -6.37 -4.79 4.17
CA ASP A 16 -7.61 -5.26 4.76
C ASP A 16 -8.59 -5.79 3.69
N PRO A 17 -9.07 -7.03 3.80
CA PRO A 17 -9.87 -7.68 2.75
C PRO A 17 -11.24 -7.03 2.53
N PHE A 18 -11.75 -6.23 3.48
CA PHE A 18 -13.06 -5.59 3.38
C PHE A 18 -13.02 -4.33 2.53
N VAL A 19 -11.89 -3.60 2.55
CA VAL A 19 -11.76 -2.33 1.83
C VAL A 19 -10.95 -2.50 0.54
N MET A 20 -9.81 -3.16 0.61
CA MET A 20 -8.94 -3.42 -0.54
C MET A 20 -8.06 -4.59 -0.17
N PRO A 21 -8.25 -5.78 -0.75
CA PRO A 21 -7.49 -6.94 -0.33
C PRO A 21 -6.00 -6.83 -0.69
N GLU A 22 -5.70 -6.19 -1.82
CA GLU A 22 -4.33 -6.07 -2.32
C GLU A 22 -4.10 -4.75 -3.07
N HIS A 23 -2.93 -4.18 -2.88
CA HIS A 23 -2.34 -3.25 -3.84
C HIS A 23 -1.30 -3.96 -4.70
N ASN A 24 -1.51 -3.94 -6.01
CA ASN A 24 -0.59 -4.53 -6.97
C ASN A 24 -0.02 -3.42 -7.86
N PHE A 25 1.25 -3.07 -7.63
CA PHE A 25 1.97 -2.04 -8.36
C PHE A 25 2.88 -2.67 -9.42
N THR A 26 2.73 -2.22 -10.67
CA THR A 26 3.65 -2.56 -11.77
C THR A 26 4.70 -1.47 -11.95
N ASP A 27 5.95 -1.86 -12.26
CA ASP A 27 7.11 -0.97 -12.42
C ASP A 27 7.26 0.05 -11.29
N ALA A 28 7.00 -0.41 -10.08
CA ALA A 28 7.05 0.38 -8.88
C ALA A 28 8.48 0.82 -8.56
N ARG A 29 8.60 2.05 -8.06
CA ARG A 29 9.84 2.63 -7.54
C ARG A 29 9.57 3.13 -6.13
N LEU A 30 10.30 2.57 -5.18
CA LEU A 30 10.29 2.98 -3.79
C LEU A 30 11.51 3.86 -3.53
N ARG A 31 11.31 4.95 -2.79
CA ARG A 31 12.39 5.76 -2.22
C ARG A 31 12.05 6.09 -0.77
N LEU A 32 12.81 5.55 0.17
CA LEU A 32 12.65 5.79 1.60
C LEU A 32 13.91 6.42 2.19
N LYS A 33 13.74 7.34 3.12
CA LYS A 33 14.81 7.95 3.92
C LYS A 33 14.71 7.42 5.35
N ILE A 34 15.80 6.86 5.85
CA ILE A 34 15.93 6.49 7.26
C ILE A 34 16.26 7.77 8.05
N GLN A 35 15.42 8.07 9.04
CA GLN A 35 15.56 9.20 9.95
C GLN A 35 16.42 8.82 11.16
N GLU A 36 16.89 9.82 11.90
CA GLU A 36 17.76 9.61 13.08
C GLU A 36 17.07 8.83 14.20
N ASP A 37 15.75 8.94 14.32
CA ASP A 37 14.91 8.20 15.29
C ASP A 37 14.56 6.77 14.82
N GLY A 38 15.05 6.37 13.64
CA GLY A 38 14.80 5.07 13.03
C GLY A 38 13.51 4.98 12.22
N THR A 39 12.68 6.03 12.17
CA THR A 39 11.50 6.07 11.29
C THR A 39 11.91 6.15 9.82
N LEU A 40 10.99 5.77 8.93
CA LEU A 40 11.17 5.91 7.48
C LEU A 40 10.12 6.87 6.93
N ASP A 41 10.57 7.77 6.06
CA ASP A 41 9.73 8.68 5.29
C ASP A 41 10.04 8.52 3.80
N GLY A 42 9.02 8.45 2.95
CA GLY A 42 9.27 8.43 1.52
C GLY A 42 8.06 8.16 0.64
N LYS A 43 8.34 7.73 -0.59
CA LYS A 43 7.32 7.59 -1.63
C LYS A 43 7.44 6.26 -2.36
N LEU A 44 6.27 5.69 -2.64
CA LEU A 44 6.09 4.55 -3.52
C LEU A 44 5.31 5.02 -4.75
N GLY A 45 5.98 5.05 -5.90
CA GLY A 45 5.34 5.33 -7.19
C GLY A 45 5.25 4.07 -8.03
N GLY A 46 4.29 4.00 -8.94
CA GLY A 46 4.14 2.89 -9.87
C GLY A 46 2.85 3.01 -10.66
N TYR A 47 2.41 1.90 -11.25
CA TYR A 47 1.14 1.85 -11.97
C TYR A 47 0.19 0.85 -11.34
N HIS A 48 -1.08 1.24 -11.24
CA HIS A 48 -2.17 0.39 -10.80
C HIS A 48 -3.14 0.12 -11.94
N LYS A 49 -3.64 -1.10 -12.06
CA LYS A 49 -4.75 -1.37 -12.98
C LYS A 49 -5.97 -0.55 -12.55
N TRP A 50 -6.50 0.26 -13.47
CA TRP A 50 -7.56 1.20 -13.13
C TRP A 50 -8.89 0.47 -12.86
N PHE A 51 -9.16 -0.65 -13.55
CA PHE A 51 -10.45 -1.35 -13.42
C PHE A 51 -10.61 -2.07 -12.07
N PRO A 52 -9.64 -2.88 -11.57
CA PRO A 52 -9.72 -3.42 -10.21
C PRO A 52 -9.81 -2.33 -9.14
N PHE A 53 -9.15 -1.20 -9.36
CA PHE A 53 -9.24 -0.04 -8.46
C PHE A 53 -10.65 0.58 -8.46
N TYR A 54 -11.30 0.70 -9.61
CA TYR A 54 -12.72 1.07 -9.72
C TYR A 54 -13.64 0.04 -9.04
N TRP A 55 -13.42 -1.24 -9.34
CA TRP A 55 -14.30 -2.35 -8.93
C TRP A 55 -14.51 -2.40 -7.42
N LYS A 56 -13.45 -2.10 -6.65
CA LYS A 56 -13.52 -1.90 -5.20
C LYS A 56 -14.69 -1.00 -4.76
N TYR A 57 -14.91 0.11 -5.44
CA TYR A 57 -16.01 1.03 -5.14
C TYR A 57 -17.32 0.56 -5.79
N GLY A 58 -17.24 0.04 -7.02
CA GLY A 58 -18.40 -0.41 -7.79
C GLY A 58 -19.21 -1.54 -7.14
N VAL A 59 -18.57 -2.45 -6.40
CA VAL A 59 -19.26 -3.57 -5.71
C VAL A 59 -20.23 -3.08 -4.63
N GLY A 60 -19.94 -1.95 -3.99
CA GLY A 60 -20.80 -1.40 -2.94
C GLY A 60 -22.05 -0.68 -3.45
N THR A 61 -22.18 -0.48 -4.77
CA THR A 61 -23.34 0.14 -5.44
C THR A 61 -23.73 1.48 -4.81
N TRP A 62 -25.04 1.75 -4.70
CA TRP A 62 -25.60 2.97 -4.12
C TRP A 62 -25.06 3.27 -2.71
N GLY A 63 -24.82 2.25 -1.89
CA GLY A 63 -24.33 2.42 -0.53
C GLY A 63 -22.98 3.13 -0.50
N VAL A 64 -22.06 2.73 -1.38
CA VAL A 64 -20.73 3.36 -1.50
C VAL A 64 -20.81 4.74 -2.15
N GLU A 65 -21.63 4.90 -3.19
CA GLU A 65 -21.84 6.18 -3.87
C GLU A 65 -22.36 7.24 -2.92
N ALA A 66 -23.38 6.91 -2.11
CA ALA A 66 -23.97 7.81 -1.14
C ALA A 66 -23.02 8.15 0.03
N THR A 67 -22.25 7.18 0.55
CA THR A 67 -21.37 7.43 1.71
C THR A 67 -20.06 8.10 1.33
N ASN A 68 -19.59 7.93 0.08
CA ASN A 68 -18.30 8.47 -0.37
C ASN A 68 -18.43 9.72 -1.23
N ASN A 69 -19.65 10.14 -1.60
CA ASN A 69 -19.90 11.28 -2.50
C ASN A 69 -19.20 11.10 -3.86
N ILE A 70 -19.32 9.91 -4.46
CA ILE A 70 -18.67 9.55 -5.74
C ILE A 70 -19.74 9.16 -6.76
N ASP A 71 -19.77 9.82 -7.92
CA ASP A 71 -20.49 9.35 -9.13
C ASP A 71 -19.74 8.15 -9.71
N LEU A 72 -20.26 6.93 -9.51
CA LEU A 72 -19.58 5.69 -9.92
C LEU A 72 -19.41 5.60 -11.45
N PRO A 73 -20.44 5.85 -12.29
CA PRO A 73 -20.26 5.98 -13.73
C PRO A 73 -19.20 7.01 -14.13
N GLY A 74 -19.25 8.22 -13.55
CA GLY A 74 -18.27 9.26 -13.81
C GLY A 74 -16.85 8.81 -13.44
N PHE A 75 -16.69 8.14 -12.30
CA PHE A 75 -15.43 7.61 -11.82
C PHE A 75 -14.85 6.53 -12.75
N TYR A 76 -15.69 5.61 -13.24
CA TYR A 76 -15.29 4.61 -14.23
C TYR A 76 -14.70 5.24 -15.48
N TYR A 77 -15.44 6.18 -16.10
CA TYR A 77 -15.00 6.81 -17.34
C TYR A 77 -13.80 7.73 -17.12
N ALA A 78 -13.71 8.40 -15.98
CA ALA A 78 -12.55 9.21 -15.62
C ALA A 78 -11.29 8.35 -15.51
N LEU A 79 -11.34 7.25 -14.77
CA LEU A 79 -10.23 6.31 -14.63
C LEU A 79 -9.79 5.72 -15.97
N ARG A 80 -10.76 5.25 -16.78
CA ARG A 80 -10.47 4.71 -18.11
C ARG A 80 -9.83 5.74 -19.04
N LYS A 81 -10.32 6.98 -19.02
CA LYS A 81 -9.81 8.07 -19.86
C LYS A 81 -8.42 8.56 -19.42
N LEU A 82 -8.14 8.54 -18.13
CA LEU A 82 -6.88 9.04 -17.54
C LEU A 82 -5.81 7.95 -17.37
N ALA A 83 -6.13 6.69 -17.67
CA ALA A 83 -5.15 5.63 -17.73
C ALA A 83 -4.04 5.98 -18.74
N ASP A 84 -2.78 5.81 -18.32
CA ASP A 84 -1.59 6.36 -19.00
C ASP A 84 -0.54 5.30 -19.34
N ALA A 85 -0.76 4.03 -18.96
CA ALA A 85 0.19 2.96 -19.21
C ALA A 85 -0.45 1.59 -19.49
N TYR A 86 0.40 0.72 -20.04
CA TYR A 86 0.10 -0.67 -20.43
C TYR A 86 -1.13 -0.76 -21.34
N PRO A 87 -1.01 -0.32 -22.61
CA PRO A 87 -2.08 -0.43 -23.57
C PRO A 87 -2.44 -1.90 -23.78
N ASP A 88 -3.75 -2.17 -23.76
CA ASP A 88 -4.29 -3.45 -24.15
C ASP A 88 -3.97 -3.72 -25.63
N PRO A 89 -3.45 -4.91 -26.00
CA PRO A 89 -2.98 -5.18 -27.34
C PRO A 89 -4.08 -5.25 -28.41
N GLU A 90 -5.34 -5.47 -28.01
CA GLU A 90 -6.48 -5.57 -28.92
C GLU A 90 -7.14 -4.21 -29.15
N THR A 91 -7.30 -3.43 -28.08
CA THR A 91 -8.05 -2.17 -28.08
C THR A 91 -7.17 -0.93 -28.14
N GLY A 92 -5.90 -1.04 -27.75
CA GLY A 92 -4.97 0.09 -27.59
C GLY A 92 -5.25 0.98 -26.38
N GLU A 93 -6.28 0.69 -25.58
CA GLU A 93 -6.62 1.48 -24.39
C GLU A 93 -5.66 1.17 -23.24
N ASN A 94 -5.19 2.20 -22.54
CA ASN A 94 -4.36 2.00 -21.36
C ASN A 94 -5.12 1.28 -20.25
N THR A 95 -4.50 0.26 -19.65
CA THR A 95 -5.10 -0.56 -18.60
C THR A 95 -4.67 -0.16 -17.20
N SER A 96 -3.67 0.71 -17.07
CA SER A 96 -3.17 1.18 -15.79
C SER A 96 -3.03 2.69 -15.73
N ILE A 97 -3.09 3.21 -14.51
CA ILE A 97 -2.94 4.61 -14.16
C ILE A 97 -1.75 4.78 -13.23
N SER A 98 -0.93 5.82 -13.46
CA SER A 98 0.15 6.17 -12.56
C SER A 98 -0.37 6.58 -11.18
N VAL A 99 0.32 6.13 -10.14
CA VAL A 99 -0.02 6.42 -8.75
C VAL A 99 1.24 6.75 -7.95
N ALA A 100 1.07 7.52 -6.89
CA ALA A 100 2.10 7.81 -5.91
C ALA A 100 1.50 7.79 -4.51
N PHE A 101 2.11 6.99 -3.63
CA PHE A 101 1.76 6.87 -2.23
C PHE A 101 2.88 7.47 -1.38
N GLN A 102 2.48 8.23 -0.37
CA GLN A 102 3.35 8.58 0.75
C GLN A 102 3.47 7.35 1.66
N ILE A 103 4.69 7.05 2.08
CA ILE A 103 5.01 5.91 2.94
C ILE A 103 5.69 6.44 4.18
N ASP A 104 5.03 6.25 5.32
CA ASP A 104 5.58 6.50 6.64
C ASP A 104 5.67 5.15 7.37
N ALA A 105 6.83 4.86 7.96
CA ALA A 105 7.02 3.62 8.72
C ALA A 105 7.69 3.89 10.06
N VAL A 106 7.23 3.17 11.07
CA VAL A 106 7.81 3.17 12.42
C VAL A 106 8.68 1.93 12.64
N PRO A 107 9.73 2.02 13.48
CA PRO A 107 10.54 0.85 13.82
C PRO A 107 9.70 -0.28 14.41
N ALA A 108 9.90 -1.50 13.91
CA ALA A 108 9.37 -2.72 14.51
C ALA A 108 10.52 -3.56 15.06
N PHE A 109 10.34 -4.14 16.25
CA PHE A 109 11.33 -5.01 16.89
C PHE A 109 10.83 -6.46 16.89
N VAL A 110 11.68 -7.39 16.47
CA VAL A 110 11.40 -8.82 16.55
C VAL A 110 11.87 -9.33 17.91
N ILE A 111 10.94 -9.68 18.80
CA ILE A 111 11.27 -10.35 20.06
C ILE A 111 11.38 -11.86 19.77
N ARG A 112 12.58 -12.42 19.97
CA ARG A 112 12.77 -13.87 19.88
C ARG A 112 12.30 -14.54 21.18
N GLU A 113 11.68 -15.72 21.08
CA GLU A 113 11.07 -16.41 22.23
C GLU A 113 12.02 -16.60 23.42
N GLU A 114 13.30 -16.88 23.14
CA GLU A 114 14.35 -17.00 24.16
C GLU A 114 14.53 -15.71 24.99
N GLN A 115 14.40 -14.54 24.36
CA GLN A 115 14.50 -13.23 25.02
C GLN A 115 13.22 -12.89 25.81
N SER A 116 12.06 -13.33 25.35
CA SER A 116 10.79 -13.19 26.09
C SER A 116 10.81 -13.94 27.41
N ALA A 117 11.34 -15.17 27.42
CA ALA A 117 11.44 -16.00 28.61
C ALA A 117 12.42 -15.42 29.66
N GLN A 118 13.50 -14.77 29.21
CA GLN A 118 14.46 -14.08 30.08
C GLN A 118 13.84 -12.82 30.72
N ASN A 119 13.13 -12.00 29.95
CA ASN A 119 12.45 -10.79 30.48
C ASN A 119 11.35 -11.13 31.49
N GLY A 120 10.62 -12.24 31.28
CA GLY A 120 9.61 -12.73 32.23
C GLY A 120 10.19 -13.25 33.55
N ARG A 121 11.41 -13.81 33.56
CA ARG A 121 12.09 -14.27 34.79
C ARG A 121 12.61 -13.10 35.63
N VAL A 122 13.13 -12.05 34.99
CA VAL A 122 13.65 -10.86 35.70
C VAL A 122 12.54 -10.11 36.44
N LEU A 123 11.35 -9.99 35.85
CA LEU A 123 10.22 -9.31 36.51
C LEU A 123 9.69 -10.08 37.73
N ARG A 124 9.75 -11.42 37.73
CA ARG A 124 9.30 -12.25 38.86
C ARG A 124 10.30 -12.31 40.02
N SER A 125 11.58 -12.01 39.80
CA SER A 125 12.58 -11.96 40.88
C SER A 125 12.59 -10.64 41.65
N VAL A 126 11.95 -9.58 41.13
CA VAL A 126 11.90 -8.26 41.77
C VAL A 126 10.64 -8.09 42.63
N SER A 127 9.61 -8.92 42.46
CA SER A 127 8.36 -8.87 43.25
C SER A 127 8.38 -9.71 44.54
N GLY A 128 9.53 -10.22 44.96
CA GLY A 128 9.67 -11.02 46.18
C GLY A 128 10.52 -10.31 47.23
N ASN A 129 9.89 -9.48 48.05
CA ASN A 129 10.36 -9.04 49.36
C ASN A 129 9.17 -8.92 50.31
#